data_AF-A0A2S0KE67-F1
#
_entry.id   AF-A0A2S0KE67-F1
#
_cell.length_a   1.000
_cell.length_b   1.000
_cell.length_c   1.000
_cell.angle_alpha   90.00
_cell.angle_beta   90.00
_cell.angle_gamma   90.00
#
_symmetry.space_group_name_H-M   'P 1'
#
loop_
_entity.id
_entity.type
_entity.pdbx_description
1 polymer ?
#
loop_
_entity_poly.entity_id
_entity_poly.type
_entity_poly.pdbx_seq_one_letter_code
_entity_poly.pdbx_strand_id
1 'polypeptide(L)'
;MNPIDAFLVLLRSWRNCSGFAFDDDEVSAPHAAVTAFDLEGFGSVARSLRADAASVGETLSLLESVQTDLPQSWTGAGADALAVASATLSGQLAPAAADLGTQARTATAAHEILGEVIADYRAVMAGAAQPLAAGIGPAEAREELSARLDLVRAAGLAASRAVDDGIGALHDDWRSPGELVLAGDR
;
A
#
# COMPACT_ATOMS: atom_id res chain seq x y z
N MET A 1 -5.93 11.43 15.22
CA MET A 1 -7.07 10.76 15.87
C MET A 1 -7.66 9.80 14.84
N ASN A 2 -7.79 8.52 15.16
CA ASN A 2 -8.33 7.52 14.25
C ASN A 2 -9.82 7.82 13.96
N PRO A 3 -10.30 7.77 12.70
CA PRO A 3 -11.70 8.03 12.36
C PRO A 3 -12.72 7.22 13.18
N ILE A 4 -12.43 5.96 13.52
CA ILE A 4 -13.33 5.13 14.33
C ILE A 4 -13.39 5.60 15.79
N ASP A 5 -12.28 6.06 16.36
CA ASP A 5 -12.25 6.61 17.73
C ASP A 5 -13.15 7.85 17.84
N ALA A 6 -13.08 8.74 16.83
CA ALA A 6 -13.91 9.93 16.78
C ALA A 6 -15.41 9.58 16.72
N PHE A 7 -15.77 8.55 15.94
CA PHE A 7 -17.14 8.06 15.85
C PHE A 7 -17.61 7.40 17.16
N LEU A 8 -16.76 6.60 17.83
CA LEU A 8 -17.05 6.01 19.14
C LEU A 8 -17.26 7.08 20.22
N VAL A 9 -16.48 8.15 20.22
CA VAL A 9 -16.69 9.29 21.13
C VAL A 9 -18.09 9.91 20.92
N LEU A 10 -18.50 10.09 19.66
CA LEU A 10 -19.84 10.56 19.33
C LEU A 10 -20.91 9.58 19.82
N LEU A 11 -20.81 8.29 19.50
CA LEU A 11 -21.78 7.28 19.93
C LEU A 11 -21.90 7.22 21.46
N ARG A 12 -20.78 7.29 22.20
CA ARG A 12 -20.77 7.28 23.67
C ARG A 12 -21.50 8.48 24.25
N SER A 13 -21.37 9.66 23.63
CA SER A 13 -22.12 10.85 24.04
C SER A 13 -23.64 10.63 23.91
N TRP A 14 -24.07 9.92 22.88
CA TRP A 14 -25.48 9.58 22.66
C TRP A 14 -25.98 8.50 23.61
N ARG A 15 -25.20 7.46 23.90
CA ARG A 15 -25.55 6.45 24.92
C ARG A 15 -25.96 7.11 26.24
N ASN A 16 -25.21 8.11 26.65
CA ASN A 16 -25.44 8.83 27.90
C ASN A 16 -26.71 9.71 27.86
N CYS A 17 -27.20 10.08 26.68
CA CYS A 17 -28.36 10.97 26.51
C CYS A 17 -29.66 10.22 26.13
N SER A 18 -29.60 9.09 25.41
CA SER A 18 -30.77 8.45 24.80
C SER A 18 -31.01 6.99 25.23
N GLY A 19 -30.12 6.42 26.05
CA GLY A 19 -30.21 5.01 26.47
C GLY A 19 -29.96 4.01 25.32
N PHE A 20 -29.34 4.47 24.22
CA PHE A 20 -28.95 3.64 23.09
C PHE A 20 -27.74 2.77 23.45
N ALA A 21 -27.91 1.45 23.42
CA ALA A 21 -26.88 0.47 23.79
C ALA A 21 -26.13 -0.03 22.55
N PHE A 22 -24.81 -0.08 22.64
CA PHE A 22 -23.90 -0.68 21.66
C PHE A 22 -22.62 -1.11 22.39
N ASP A 23 -21.89 -2.02 21.77
CA ASP A 23 -20.59 -2.48 22.22
C ASP A 23 -19.48 -1.86 21.36
N ASP A 24 -18.44 -1.34 22.01
CA ASP A 24 -17.36 -0.62 21.33
C ASP A 24 -16.48 -1.58 20.51
N ASP A 25 -16.31 -2.83 20.96
CA ASP A 25 -15.50 -3.83 20.28
C ASP A 25 -16.24 -4.33 19.03
N GLU A 26 -17.56 -4.55 19.12
CA GLU A 26 -18.38 -4.90 17.96
C GLU A 26 -18.40 -3.80 16.89
N VAL A 27 -18.43 -2.52 17.31
CA VAL A 27 -18.39 -1.38 16.39
C VAL A 27 -17.01 -1.20 15.76
N SER A 28 -15.93 -1.48 16.49
CA SER A 28 -14.56 -1.28 16.01
C SER A 28 -14.00 -2.45 15.19
N ALA A 29 -14.44 -3.69 15.44
CA ALA A 29 -13.92 -4.89 14.79
C ALA A 29 -13.90 -4.83 13.24
N PRO A 30 -14.93 -4.31 12.54
CA PRO A 30 -14.91 -4.15 11.09
C PRO A 30 -13.76 -3.30 10.53
N HIS A 31 -13.17 -2.43 11.37
CA HIS A 31 -12.19 -1.42 10.98
C HIS A 31 -10.74 -1.85 11.25
N ALA A 32 -10.53 -3.06 11.79
CA ALA A 32 -9.23 -3.48 12.31
C ALA A 32 -8.11 -3.39 11.26
N ALA A 33 -8.29 -3.93 10.05
CA ALA A 33 -7.25 -3.92 9.03
C ALA A 33 -6.99 -2.50 8.49
N VAL A 34 -8.04 -1.74 8.16
CA VAL A 34 -7.88 -0.37 7.63
C VAL A 34 -7.26 0.59 8.65
N THR A 35 -7.45 0.35 9.94
CA THR A 35 -6.87 1.18 11.01
C THR A 35 -5.46 0.75 11.41
N ALA A 36 -5.12 -0.53 11.26
CA ALA A 36 -3.77 -1.04 11.48
C ALA A 36 -2.83 -0.76 10.29
N PHE A 37 -3.37 -0.53 9.09
CA PHE A 37 -2.57 -0.32 7.90
C PHE A 37 -1.86 1.03 7.87
N ASP A 38 -0.53 0.98 7.82
CA ASP A 38 0.33 2.15 7.65
C ASP A 38 0.52 2.48 6.17
N LEU A 39 -0.41 3.26 5.62
CA LEU A 39 -0.35 3.74 4.23
C LEU A 39 0.90 4.61 3.96
N GLU A 40 1.35 5.40 4.94
CA GLU A 40 2.49 6.29 4.77
C GLU A 40 3.79 5.49 4.74
N GLY A 41 3.97 4.55 5.66
CA GLY A 41 5.07 3.61 5.67
C GLY A 41 5.13 2.78 4.39
N PHE A 42 3.98 2.24 3.94
CA PHE A 42 3.89 1.52 2.67
C PHE A 42 4.30 2.41 1.48
N GLY A 43 3.82 3.65 1.42
CA GLY A 43 4.20 4.62 0.39
C GLY A 43 5.68 5.00 0.42
N SER A 44 6.31 5.01 1.62
CA SER A 44 7.75 5.18 1.74
C SER A 44 8.52 4.01 1.13
N VAL A 45 8.10 2.78 1.42
CA VAL A 45 8.71 1.57 0.86
C VAL A 45 8.57 1.53 -0.67
N ALA A 46 7.38 1.82 -1.20
CA ALA A 46 7.14 1.86 -2.65
C ALA A 46 8.05 2.90 -3.37
N ARG A 47 8.25 4.07 -2.75
CA ARG A 47 9.17 5.10 -3.28
C ARG A 47 10.63 4.66 -3.25
N SER A 48 11.08 4.03 -2.16
CA SER A 48 12.44 3.47 -2.08
C SER A 48 12.67 2.41 -3.15
N LEU A 49 11.72 1.48 -3.30
CA LEU A 49 11.79 0.41 -4.30
C LEU A 49 11.89 0.97 -5.73
N ARG A 50 11.14 2.04 -6.01
CA ARG A 50 11.22 2.75 -7.30
C ARG A 50 12.57 3.43 -7.51
N ALA A 51 13.14 4.03 -6.47
CA ALA A 51 14.46 4.65 -6.55
C ALA A 51 15.56 3.59 -6.79
N ASP A 52 15.47 2.45 -6.12
CA ASP A 52 16.39 1.32 -6.32
C ASP A 52 16.30 0.76 -7.74
N ALA A 53 15.08 0.57 -8.26
CA ALA A 53 14.87 0.15 -9.64
C ALA A 53 15.47 1.14 -10.66
N ALA A 54 15.34 2.44 -10.42
CA ALA A 54 15.93 3.46 -11.28
C ALA A 54 17.46 3.42 -11.24
N SER A 55 18.06 3.30 -10.06
CA SER A 55 19.51 3.20 -9.87
C SER A 55 20.12 1.98 -10.57
N VAL A 56 19.46 0.82 -10.50
CA VAL A 56 19.88 -0.38 -11.23
C VAL A 56 19.75 -0.17 -12.75
N GLY A 57 18.69 0.47 -13.20
CA GLY A 57 18.51 0.85 -14.61
C GLY A 57 19.64 1.75 -15.13
N GLU A 58 20.01 2.77 -14.36
CA GLU A 58 21.14 3.65 -14.68
C GLU A 58 22.47 2.87 -14.75
N THR A 59 22.68 1.93 -13.83
CA THR A 59 23.86 1.05 -13.84
C THR A 59 23.93 0.20 -15.11
N LEU A 60 22.80 -0.37 -15.54
CA LEU A 60 22.72 -1.12 -16.79
C LEU A 60 23.03 -0.24 -18.02
N SER A 61 22.50 0.98 -18.06
CA SER A 61 22.81 1.93 -19.14
C SER A 61 24.29 2.31 -19.17
N LEU A 62 24.93 2.44 -18.00
CA LEU A 62 26.38 2.65 -17.92
C LEU A 62 27.15 1.45 -18.47
N LEU A 63 26.77 0.22 -18.10
CA LEU A 63 27.42 -1.00 -18.62
C LEU A 63 27.24 -1.16 -20.13
N GLU A 64 26.09 -0.75 -20.66
CA GLU A 64 25.83 -0.71 -22.10
C GLU A 64 26.75 0.30 -22.79
N SER A 65 26.89 1.51 -22.24
CA SER A 65 27.81 2.53 -22.78
C SER A 65 29.27 2.06 -22.79
N VAL A 66 29.70 1.32 -21.77
CA VAL A 66 31.03 0.71 -21.73
C VAL A 66 31.20 -0.31 -22.85
N GLN A 67 30.15 -1.03 -23.22
CA GLN A 67 30.20 -2.00 -24.32
C GLN A 67 30.19 -1.33 -25.70
N THR A 68 29.51 -0.19 -25.87
CA THR A 68 29.35 0.46 -27.18
C THR A 68 30.41 1.50 -27.49
N ASP A 69 30.87 2.24 -26.48
CA ASP A 69 31.66 3.47 -26.68
C ASP A 69 33.15 3.23 -26.41
N LEU A 70 33.46 2.37 -25.43
CA LEU A 70 34.84 2.04 -25.05
C LEU A 70 35.63 1.40 -26.21
N PRO A 71 35.07 0.46 -27.00
CA PRO A 71 35.79 -0.13 -28.14
C PRO A 71 36.13 0.88 -29.25
N GLN A 72 35.48 2.05 -29.28
CA GLN A 72 35.77 3.11 -30.25
C GLN A 72 37.02 3.92 -29.88
N SER A 73 37.41 3.93 -28.61
CA SER A 73 38.46 4.81 -28.08
C SER A 73 39.63 4.05 -27.45
N TRP A 74 39.43 2.79 -27.05
CA TRP A 74 40.44 1.94 -26.44
C TRP A 74 40.35 0.50 -26.98
N THR A 75 41.48 -0.03 -27.46
CA THR A 75 41.56 -1.37 -28.08
C THR A 75 42.62 -2.25 -27.42
N GLY A 76 42.52 -3.55 -27.67
CA GLY A 76 43.44 -4.58 -27.18
C GLY A 76 42.84 -5.45 -26.07
N ALA A 77 43.61 -6.45 -25.61
CA ALA A 77 43.11 -7.50 -24.72
C ALA A 77 42.45 -7.00 -23.42
N GLY A 78 42.87 -5.84 -22.90
CA GLY A 78 42.24 -5.21 -21.73
C GLY A 78 40.85 -4.65 -22.00
N ALA A 79 40.66 -4.02 -23.17
CA ALA A 79 39.36 -3.52 -23.61
C ALA A 79 38.40 -4.68 -23.91
N ASP A 80 38.90 -5.75 -24.55
CA ASP A 80 38.13 -6.97 -24.81
C ASP A 80 37.67 -7.65 -23.51
N ALA A 81 38.56 -7.75 -22.52
CA ALA A 81 38.23 -8.33 -21.21
C ALA A 81 37.17 -7.50 -20.47
N LEU A 82 37.25 -6.16 -20.52
CA LEU A 82 36.27 -5.28 -19.90
C LEU A 82 34.91 -5.36 -20.62
N ALA A 83 34.88 -5.44 -21.95
CA ALA A 83 33.65 -5.60 -22.72
C ALA A 83 32.94 -6.91 -22.36
N VAL A 84 33.68 -8.02 -22.27
CA VAL A 84 33.13 -9.33 -21.86
C VAL A 84 32.61 -9.29 -20.41
N ALA A 85 33.36 -8.67 -19.49
CA ALA A 85 32.93 -8.53 -18.10
C ALA A 85 31.65 -7.70 -17.98
N SER A 86 31.56 -6.60 -18.74
CA SER A 86 30.39 -5.70 -18.75
C SER A 86 29.17 -6.39 -19.36
N ALA A 87 29.34 -7.14 -20.45
CA ALA A 87 28.27 -7.93 -21.06
C ALA A 87 27.77 -9.03 -20.12
N THR A 88 28.68 -9.70 -19.42
CA THR A 88 28.34 -10.73 -18.42
C THR A 88 27.54 -10.13 -17.26
N LEU A 89 28.01 -9.02 -16.70
CA LEU A 89 27.32 -8.34 -15.61
C LEU A 89 25.95 -7.80 -16.04
N SER A 90 25.85 -7.25 -17.25
CA SER A 90 24.57 -6.79 -17.82
C SER A 90 23.58 -7.94 -17.97
N GLY A 91 24.03 -9.08 -18.49
CA GLY A 91 23.20 -10.28 -18.63
C GLY A 91 22.72 -10.85 -17.29
N GLN A 92 23.52 -10.72 -16.22
CA GLN A 92 23.16 -11.14 -14.88
C GLN A 92 22.19 -10.16 -14.18
N LEU A 93 22.38 -8.85 -14.38
CA LEU A 93 21.58 -7.82 -13.72
C LEU A 93 20.25 -7.52 -14.42
N ALA A 94 20.17 -7.69 -15.75
CA ALA A 94 18.98 -7.33 -16.52
C ALA A 94 17.68 -8.02 -16.04
N PRO A 95 17.66 -9.33 -15.72
CA PRO A 95 16.46 -9.98 -15.17
C PRO A 95 16.05 -9.39 -13.82
N ALA A 96 16.99 -9.26 -12.89
CA ALA A 96 16.73 -8.71 -11.56
C ALA A 96 16.24 -7.25 -11.63
N ALA A 97 16.78 -6.45 -12.56
CA ALA A 97 16.33 -5.08 -12.79
C ALA A 97 14.90 -5.02 -13.34
N ALA A 98 14.54 -5.95 -14.24
CA ALA A 98 13.20 -6.04 -14.78
C ALA A 98 12.17 -6.45 -13.72
N ASP A 99 12.53 -7.41 -12.86
CA ASP A 99 11.70 -7.87 -11.74
C ASP A 99 11.52 -6.74 -10.72
N LEU A 100 12.61 -6.09 -10.29
CA LEU A 100 12.59 -4.96 -9.36
C LEU A 100 11.75 -3.79 -9.91
N GLY A 101 11.88 -3.50 -11.21
CA GLY A 101 11.09 -2.48 -11.88
C GLY A 101 9.59 -2.83 -11.94
N THR A 102 9.25 -4.12 -12.06
CA THR A 102 7.86 -4.59 -11.99
C THR A 102 7.31 -4.45 -10.58
N GLN A 103 8.03 -4.94 -9.58
CA GLN A 103 7.65 -4.82 -8.17
C GLN A 103 7.47 -3.35 -7.76
N ALA A 104 8.35 -2.45 -8.19
CA ALA A 104 8.24 -1.01 -7.96
C ALA A 104 6.94 -0.40 -8.53
N ARG A 105 6.56 -0.81 -9.74
CA ARG A 105 5.31 -0.36 -10.38
C ARG A 105 4.10 -0.93 -9.65
N THR A 106 4.10 -2.22 -9.33
CA THR A 106 3.01 -2.86 -8.59
C THR A 106 2.82 -2.21 -7.22
N ALA A 107 3.90 -1.98 -6.47
CA ALA A 107 3.86 -1.32 -5.16
C ALA A 107 3.32 0.11 -5.25
N THR A 108 3.73 0.87 -6.28
CA THR A 108 3.23 2.24 -6.52
C THR A 108 1.73 2.22 -6.82
N ALA A 109 1.28 1.36 -7.73
CA ALA A 109 -0.14 1.24 -8.07
C ALA A 109 -0.99 0.79 -6.88
N ALA A 110 -0.50 -0.17 -6.09
CA ALA A 110 -1.19 -0.59 -4.88
C ALA A 110 -1.27 0.54 -3.85
N HIS A 111 -0.23 1.38 -3.74
CA HIS A 111 -0.24 2.52 -2.82
C HIS A 111 -1.31 3.55 -3.22
N GLU A 112 -1.45 3.82 -4.51
CA GLU A 112 -2.49 4.71 -5.05
C GLU A 112 -3.89 4.16 -4.76
N ILE A 113 -4.15 2.89 -5.10
CA ILE A 113 -5.45 2.24 -4.89
C ILE A 113 -5.83 2.19 -3.40
N LEU A 114 -4.91 1.75 -2.54
CA LEU A 114 -5.14 1.71 -1.09
C LEU A 114 -5.31 3.12 -0.50
N GLY A 115 -4.64 4.11 -1.09
CA GLY A 115 -4.83 5.52 -0.77
C GLY A 115 -6.25 6.00 -1.04
N GLU A 116 -6.82 5.65 -2.20
CA GLU A 116 -8.21 5.96 -2.54
C GLU A 116 -9.20 5.29 -1.58
N VAL A 117 -9.03 3.98 -1.33
CA VAL A 117 -9.86 3.22 -0.38
C VAL A 117 -9.87 3.86 1.01
N ILE A 118 -8.69 4.25 1.51
CA ILE A 118 -8.55 4.87 2.82
C ILE A 118 -9.12 6.29 2.83
N ALA A 119 -9.02 7.03 1.73
CA ALA A 119 -9.63 8.35 1.60
C ALA A 119 -11.17 8.26 1.61
N ASP A 120 -11.76 7.33 0.85
CA ASP A 120 -13.20 7.08 0.80
C ASP A 120 -13.73 6.62 2.16
N TYR A 121 -13.02 5.69 2.81
CA TYR A 121 -13.33 5.28 4.18
C TYR A 121 -13.35 6.48 5.15
N ARG A 122 -12.32 7.33 5.12
CA ARG A 122 -12.26 8.53 5.96
C ARG A 122 -13.39 9.51 5.67
N ALA A 123 -13.79 9.66 4.41
CA ALA A 123 -14.91 10.52 4.02
C ALA A 123 -16.24 10.00 4.59
N VAL A 124 -16.50 8.69 4.49
CA VAL A 124 -17.70 8.07 5.09
C VAL A 124 -17.70 8.25 6.61
N MET A 125 -16.57 7.99 7.26
CA MET A 125 -16.44 8.16 8.72
C MET A 125 -16.67 9.61 9.15
N ALA A 126 -16.14 10.58 8.40
CA ALA A 126 -16.35 12.00 8.67
C ALA A 126 -17.82 12.40 8.54
N GLY A 127 -18.54 11.85 7.54
CA GLY A 127 -19.99 12.03 7.39
C GLY A 127 -20.78 11.44 8.56
N ALA A 128 -20.48 10.20 8.94
CA ALA A 128 -21.17 9.52 10.04
C ALA A 128 -20.94 10.18 11.41
N ALA A 129 -19.76 10.78 11.60
CA ALA A 129 -19.39 11.52 12.81
C ALA A 129 -19.95 12.95 12.89
N GLN A 130 -20.78 13.39 11.93
CA GLN A 130 -21.44 14.69 12.04
C GLN A 130 -22.48 14.71 13.18
N PRO A 131 -22.74 15.86 13.81
CA PRO A 131 -23.84 15.98 14.77
C PRO A 131 -25.19 15.61 14.14
N LEU A 132 -26.13 15.09 14.95
CA LEU A 132 -27.52 14.97 14.51
C LEU A 132 -28.16 16.35 14.32
N ALA A 133 -29.18 16.42 13.49
CA ALA A 133 -29.92 17.66 13.26
C ALA A 133 -30.53 18.19 14.58
N ALA A 134 -30.46 19.51 14.77
CA ALA A 134 -31.06 20.15 15.94
C ALA A 134 -32.59 19.95 15.94
N GLY A 135 -33.15 19.53 17.08
CA GLY A 135 -34.59 19.33 17.24
C GLY A 135 -35.12 17.97 16.75
N ILE A 136 -34.25 17.03 16.37
CA ILE A 136 -34.64 15.66 16.03
C ILE A 136 -35.32 14.97 17.23
N GLY A 137 -36.42 14.26 16.98
CA GLY A 137 -37.11 13.49 18.01
C GLY A 137 -36.32 12.25 18.45
N PRO A 138 -36.56 11.69 19.66
CA PRO A 138 -35.80 10.53 20.15
C PRO A 138 -35.91 9.26 19.28
N ALA A 139 -37.06 9.05 18.61
CA ALA A 139 -37.26 7.91 17.72
C ALA A 139 -36.48 8.07 16.41
N GLU A 140 -36.58 9.25 15.79
CA GLU A 140 -35.85 9.62 14.57
C GLU A 140 -34.33 9.60 14.80
N ALA A 141 -33.88 10.09 15.96
CA ALA A 141 -32.47 10.04 16.35
C ALA A 141 -31.95 8.59 16.46
N ARG A 142 -32.77 7.68 16.98
CA ARG A 142 -32.40 6.26 17.08
C ARG A 142 -32.30 5.60 15.70
N GLU A 143 -33.23 5.90 14.81
CA GLU A 143 -33.22 5.38 13.43
C GLU A 143 -31.98 5.87 12.66
N GLU A 144 -31.71 7.18 12.72
CA GLU A 144 -30.53 7.79 12.08
C GLU A 144 -29.21 7.22 12.65
N LEU A 145 -29.11 7.02 13.96
CA LEU A 145 -27.92 6.39 14.58
C LEU A 145 -27.75 4.93 14.13
N SER A 146 -28.84 4.17 13.99
CA SER A 146 -28.79 2.80 13.47
C SER A 146 -28.30 2.80 12.02
N ALA A 147 -28.83 3.69 11.17
CA ALA A 147 -28.41 3.81 9.78
C ALA A 147 -26.92 4.18 9.65
N ARG A 148 -26.43 5.07 10.52
CA ARG A 148 -25.00 5.42 10.57
C ARG A 148 -24.12 4.27 11.02
N LEU A 149 -24.56 3.48 11.99
CA LEU A 149 -23.85 2.28 12.42
C LEU A 149 -23.74 1.26 11.29
N ASP A 150 -24.81 1.02 10.56
CA ASP A 150 -24.82 0.12 9.41
C ASP A 150 -23.90 0.61 8.30
N LEU A 151 -23.94 1.92 8.00
CA LEU A 151 -23.05 2.56 7.02
C LEU A 151 -21.57 2.45 7.41
N VAL A 152 -21.24 2.80 8.66
CA VAL A 152 -19.87 2.74 9.18
C VAL A 152 -19.35 1.31 9.18
N ARG A 153 -20.17 0.34 9.61
CA ARG A 153 -19.84 -1.09 9.55
C ARG A 153 -19.56 -1.54 8.13
N ALA A 154 -20.42 -1.17 7.16
CA ALA A 154 -20.24 -1.53 5.76
C ALA A 154 -18.95 -0.92 5.18
N ALA A 155 -18.67 0.35 5.49
CA ALA A 155 -17.45 1.03 5.06
C ALA A 155 -16.19 0.40 5.69
N GLY A 156 -16.23 0.07 6.99
CA GLY A 156 -15.15 -0.63 7.68
C GLY A 156 -14.86 -1.98 7.04
N LEU A 157 -15.88 -2.82 6.83
CA LEU A 157 -15.72 -4.12 6.18
C LEU A 157 -15.18 -4.00 4.75
N ALA A 158 -15.70 -3.07 3.96
CA ALA A 158 -15.27 -2.87 2.58
C ALA A 158 -13.80 -2.42 2.53
N ALA A 159 -13.43 -1.43 3.34
CA ALA A 159 -12.07 -0.91 3.36
C ALA A 159 -11.07 -1.94 3.92
N SER A 160 -11.41 -2.62 5.02
CA SER A 160 -10.56 -3.66 5.60
C SER A 160 -10.33 -4.82 4.62
N ARG A 161 -11.38 -5.27 3.91
CA ARG A 161 -11.23 -6.29 2.86
C ARG A 161 -10.34 -5.82 1.72
N ALA A 162 -10.53 -4.60 1.24
CA ALA A 162 -9.68 -4.05 0.17
C ALA A 162 -8.21 -3.94 0.60
N VAL A 163 -7.94 -3.63 1.87
CA VAL A 163 -6.58 -3.66 2.44
C VAL A 163 -6.03 -5.08 2.47
N ASP A 164 -6.77 -6.04 3.04
CA ASP A 164 -6.32 -7.44 3.16
C ASP A 164 -6.11 -8.08 1.78
N ASP A 165 -7.05 -7.91 0.85
CA ASP A 165 -6.99 -8.41 -0.51
C ASP A 165 -5.83 -7.77 -1.28
N GLY A 166 -5.60 -6.46 -1.10
CA GLY A 166 -4.49 -5.74 -1.71
C GLY A 166 -3.12 -6.24 -1.22
N ILE A 167 -2.99 -6.48 0.08
CA ILE A 167 -1.76 -7.06 0.67
C ILE A 167 -1.57 -8.50 0.20
N GLY A 168 -2.65 -9.30 0.16
CA GLY A 168 -2.62 -10.68 -0.35
C GLY A 168 -2.15 -10.74 -1.80
N ALA A 169 -2.71 -9.89 -2.68
CA ALA A 169 -2.33 -9.82 -4.08
C ALA A 169 -0.86 -9.41 -4.27
N LEU A 170 -0.36 -8.43 -3.51
CA LEU A 170 1.06 -8.05 -3.52
C LEU A 170 1.97 -9.19 -3.09
N HIS A 171 1.59 -9.89 -2.01
CA HIS A 171 2.37 -11.01 -1.50
C HIS A 171 2.44 -12.17 -2.49
N ASP A 172 1.34 -12.46 -3.19
CA ASP A 172 1.30 -13.52 -4.21
C ASP A 172 2.09 -13.14 -5.47
N ASP A 173 2.01 -11.88 -5.90
CA ASP A 173 2.80 -11.34 -7.04
C ASP A 173 4.31 -11.40 -6.74
N TRP A 174 4.71 -11.01 -5.53
CA TRP A 174 6.12 -11.02 -5.13
C TRP A 174 6.69 -12.41 -4.88
N ARG A 175 5.84 -13.42 -4.62
CA ARG A 175 6.26 -14.83 -4.55
C ARG A 175 6.48 -15.48 -5.91
N SER A 176 6.00 -14.87 -6.99
CA SER A 176 6.01 -15.46 -8.33
C SER A 176 6.72 -14.52 -9.32
N PRO A 177 8.05 -14.41 -9.23
CA PRO A 177 8.89 -15.31 -10.03
C PRO A 177 10.23 -15.65 -9.36
N GLY A 178 10.37 -16.91 -8.94
CA GLY A 178 11.62 -17.47 -8.45
C GLY A 178 11.66 -17.55 -6.94
N GLU A 179 11.65 -18.77 -6.43
CA GLU A 179 12.58 -19.08 -5.35
C GLU A 179 13.92 -18.44 -5.74
N LEU A 180 14.29 -17.35 -5.07
CA LEU A 180 15.67 -17.02 -4.82
C LEU A 180 16.22 -18.20 -4.01
N VAL A 181 16.45 -19.32 -4.70
CA VAL A 181 17.45 -20.28 -4.32
C VAL A 181 18.71 -19.44 -4.28
N LEU A 182 19.07 -19.02 -3.07
CA LEU A 182 20.42 -18.64 -2.72
C LEU A 182 21.29 -19.87 -3.01
N ALA A 183 21.59 -20.10 -4.29
CA ALA A 183 22.69 -20.93 -4.74
C ALA A 183 23.95 -20.12 -4.46
N GLY A 184 24.27 -20.02 -3.18
CA GLY A 184 25.19 -19.04 -2.66
C GLY A 184 25.39 -19.12 -1.16
N ASP A 185 25.21 -20.30 -0.55
CA ASP A 185 25.96 -20.66 0.65
C ASP A 185 26.49 -22.08 0.51
N ARG A 186 27.80 -22.18 0.73
CA ARG A 186 28.62 -23.39 0.73
C ARG A 186 28.40 -24.20 2.00
#